data_AF-A0A377C6P3-F1
#
_entry.id   AF-A0A377C6P3-F1
#
_cell.length_a   1.000
_cell.length_b   1.000
_cell.length_c   1.000
_cell.angle_alpha   90.00
_cell.angle_beta   90.00
_cell.angle_gamma   90.00
#
_symmetry.space_group_name_H-M   'P 1'
#
loop_
_entity.id
_entity.type
_entity.pdbx_description
1 polymer ?
#
loop_
_entity_poly.entity_id
_entity_poly.type
_entity_poly.pdbx_seq_one_letter_code
_entity_poly.pdbx_strand_id
1 'polypeptide(L)' 'MDLRRFITLKTVVEEGSFLRASQKLCCTQSTVTFHIQQLEQEFSVQLFEKIGPTDVPYPRRKKVAAAHL' A
#
# COMPACT_ATOMS: atom_id res chain seq x y z
N MET A 1 -5.28 -8.86 -11.56
CA MET A 1 -5.25 -7.40 -11.80
C MET A 1 -6.63 -6.74 -11.74
N ASP A 2 -6.87 -5.89 -10.73
CA ASP A 2 -8.01 -4.97 -10.65
C ASP A 2 -7.47 -3.53 -10.50
N LEU A 3 -7.91 -2.61 -11.37
CA LEU A 3 -7.46 -1.20 -11.38
C LEU A 3 -7.69 -0.51 -10.03
N ARG A 4 -8.71 -0.91 -9.27
CA ARG A 4 -9.03 -0.36 -7.95
C ARG A 4 -7.88 -0.51 -6.96
N ARG A 5 -7.09 -1.58 -7.06
CA ARG A 5 -5.93 -1.79 -6.19
C ARG A 5 -4.84 -0.76 -6.46
N PHE A 6 -4.59 -0.41 -7.72
CA PHE A 6 -3.63 0.64 -8.08
C PHE A 6 -4.10 2.03 -7.67
N ILE A 7 -5.40 2.32 -7.80
CA ILE A 7 -5.99 3.55 -7.27
C ILE A 7 -5.79 3.60 -5.76
N THR A 8 -6.03 2.48 -5.06
CA THR A 8 -5.81 2.38 -3.62
C THR A 8 -4.35 2.67 -3.25
N LEU A 9 -3.40 2.05 -3.95
CA LEU A 9 -1.97 2.31 -3.77
C LEU A 9 -1.61 3.78 -3.97
N LYS A 10 -2.05 4.38 -5.07
CA LYS A 10 -1.82 5.80 -5.37
C LYS A 10 -2.35 6.69 -4.24
N THR A 11 -3.58 6.44 -3.78
CA THR A 11 -4.19 7.23 -2.70
C THR A 11 -3.42 7.07 -1.38
N VAL A 12 -2.96 5.86 -1.03
CA VAL A 12 -2.15 5.65 0.18
C VAL A 12 -0.83 6.44 0.10
N VAL A 13 -0.20 6.47 -1.08
CA VAL A 13 1.03 7.25 -1.30
C VAL A 13 0.79 8.76 -1.20
N GLU A 14 -0.32 9.25 -1.76
CA GLU A 14 -0.69 10.68 -1.69
C GLU A 14 -1.05 11.12 -0.27
N GLU A 15 -1.84 10.32 0.46
CA GLU A 15 -2.32 10.67 1.80
C GLU A 15 -1.31 10.38 2.91
N GLY A 16 -0.32 9.49 2.66
CA GLY A 16 0.65 9.06 3.66
C GLY A 16 0.04 8.28 4.83
N SER A 17 -1.20 7.81 4.70
CA SER A 17 -1.92 7.10 5.77
C SER A 17 -2.97 6.16 5.19
N PHE A 18 -2.97 4.91 5.66
CA PHE A 18 -4.00 3.93 5.33
C PHE A 18 -5.39 4.37 5.77
N LEU A 19 -5.50 5.04 6.92
CA LEU A 19 -6.76 5.53 7.46
C LEU A 19 -7.30 6.70 6.62
N ARG A 20 -6.45 7.68 6.28
CA ARG A 20 -6.86 8.81 5.42
C ARG A 20 -7.23 8.35 4.02
N ALA A 21 -6.47 7.40 3.47
CA ALA A 21 -6.79 6.80 2.18
C ALA A 21 -8.14 6.07 2.21
N SER A 22 -8.45 5.33 3.28
CA SER A 22 -9.74 4.64 3.39
C SER A 22 -10.90 5.63 3.50
N GLN A 23 -10.72 6.72 4.24
CA GLN A 23 -11.70 7.81 4.32
C GLN A 23 -11.95 8.44 2.94
N LYS A 24 -10.89 8.73 2.16
CA LYS A 24 -10.99 9.32 0.82
C LYS A 24 -11.63 8.38 -0.22
N LEU A 25 -11.42 7.07 -0.07
CA LEU A 25 -11.99 6.04 -0.94
C LEU A 25 -13.36 5.54 -0.45
N CYS A 26 -13.91 6.12 0.63
CA CYS A 26 -15.16 5.72 1.25
C CYS A 26 -15.22 4.22 1.59
N CYS A 27 -14.12 3.68 2.16
CA CYS A 27 -14.02 2.28 2.56
C CYS A 27 -13.36 2.13 3.94
N THR A 28 -13.27 0.89 4.45
CA THR A 28 -12.59 0.63 5.72
C THR A 28 -11.08 0.53 5.52
N GLN A 29 -10.32 0.87 6.56
CA GLN A 29 -8.86 0.71 6.55
C GLN A 29 -8.43 -0.74 6.25
N SER A 30 -9.19 -1.73 6.72
CA SER A 30 -8.94 -3.15 6.42
C SER A 30 -9.04 -3.49 4.93
N THR A 31 -9.97 -2.86 4.19
CA THR A 31 -10.06 -3.00 2.73
C THR A 31 -8.82 -2.44 2.03
N VAL A 32 -8.35 -1.27 2.47
CA VAL A 32 -7.12 -0.67 1.93
C VAL A 32 -5.92 -1.60 2.17
N THR A 33 -5.74 -2.08 3.41
CA THR A 33 -4.67 -3.04 3.75
C THR A 33 -4.74 -4.30 2.89
N PHE A 34 -5.93 -4.85 2.71
CA PHE A 34 -6.12 -6.05 1.88
C PHE A 34 -5.76 -5.80 0.41
N HIS A 35 -6.17 -4.67 -0.19
CA HIS A 35 -5.80 -4.33 -1.56
C HIS A 35 -4.28 -4.19 -1.76
N ILE A 36 -3.59 -3.60 -0.78
CA ILE A 36 -2.13 -3.48 -0.81
C ILE A 36 -1.48 -4.87 -0.71
N GLN A 37 -1.90 -5.71 0.23
CA GLN A 37 -1.36 -7.07 0.36
C GLN A 37 -1.55 -7.91 -0.91
N GLN A 38 -2.70 -7.77 -1.58
CA GLN A 38 -2.94 -8.45 -2.85
C GLN A 38 -2.00 -7.96 -3.96
N LEU A 39 -1.68 -6.65 -4.00
CA LEU A 39 -0.67 -6.14 -4.93
C LEU A 39 0.72 -6.66 -4.59
N GLU A 40 1.10 -6.65 -3.31
CA GLU A 40 2.41 -7.16 -2.87
C GLU A 40 2.60 -8.63 -3.24
N GLN A 41 1.56 -9.45 -3.09
CA GLN A 41 1.56 -10.85 -3.48
C GLN A 41 1.60 -11.04 -5.01
N GLU A 42 0.82 -10.27 -5.76
CA GLU A 42 0.73 -10.39 -7.23
C GLU A 42 2.04 -9.99 -7.91
N PHE A 43 2.79 -9.06 -7.33
CA PHE A 43 4.07 -8.58 -7.86
C PHE A 43 5.30 -9.13 -7.12
N SER A 44 5.11 -10.00 -6.13
CA SER A 44 6.17 -10.52 -5.25
C SER A 44 7.09 -9.41 -4.71
N VAL A 45 6.50 -8.26 -4.35
CA VAL A 45 7.22 -7.06 -3.90
C VAL A 45 6.62 -6.56 -2.60
N GLN A 46 7.46 -6.09 -1.69
CA GLN A 46 6.99 -5.39 -0.49
C GLN A 46 6.93 -3.89 -0.78
N LEU A 47 5.72 -3.33 -0.80
CA LEU A 47 5.45 -1.91 -1.08
C LEU A 47 5.56 -1.07 0.19
N PHE A 48 5.15 -1.63 1.34
CA PHE A 48 5.17 -0.92 2.62
C PHE A 48 5.87 -1.72 3.72
N GLU A 49 6.56 -1.00 4.59
CA GLU A 49 7.27 -1.57 5.73
C GLU A 49 6.30 -1.64 6.92
N LYS A 50 6.17 -2.81 7.55
CA LYS A 50 5.24 -3.03 8.66
C LYS A 50 5.83 -2.45 9.95
N ILE A 51 5.65 -1.15 10.18
CA ILE A 51 6.14 -0.46 11.37
C ILE A 51 4.96 0.06 12.19
N GLY A 52 4.52 -0.70 13.21
CA GLY A 52 3.61 -0.21 14.26
C GLY A 52 2.27 0.41 13.80
N PRO A 53 1.46 0.95 14.73
CA PRO A 53 0.13 1.46 14.41
C PRO A 53 0.18 2.82 13.70
N THR A 54 -0.01 2.76 12.38
CA THR A 54 -0.71 3.75 11.53
C THR A 54 -0.06 5.12 11.33
N ASP A 55 1.21 5.14 10.97
CA ASP A 55 1.76 6.24 10.16
C ASP A 55 2.58 5.59 9.06
N VAL A 56 2.19 5.79 7.79
CA VAL A 56 2.98 5.26 6.68
C VAL A 56 4.27 6.07 6.69
N PRO A 57 5.43 5.47 6.97
CA PRO A 57 6.67 6.16 6.70
C PRO A 57 6.63 6.40 5.20
N TYR A 58 6.59 7.67 4.81
CA TYR A 58 6.70 8.14 3.42
C TYR A 58 7.52 7.13 2.63
N PRO A 59 7.09 6.66 1.44
CA PRO A 59 7.80 5.63 0.72
C PRO A 59 9.24 6.11 0.49
N ARG A 60 10.14 5.77 1.42
CA ARG A 60 11.57 5.88 1.20
C ARG A 60 11.76 5.05 -0.03
N ARG A 61 12.45 5.59 -1.03
CA ARG A 61 12.93 4.85 -2.20
C ARG A 61 13.66 3.60 -1.70
N LYS A 62 12.92 2.54 -1.37
CA LYS A 62 13.45 1.20 -1.37
C LYS A 62 13.70 0.99 -2.84
N LYS A 63 14.98 1.01 -3.21
CA LYS A 63 15.42 0.33 -4.43
C LYS A 63 14.64 -0.97 -4.39
N VAL A 64 13.69 -1.14 -5.32
CA VAL A 64 12.97 -2.39 -5.53
C VAL A 64 14.07 -3.44 -5.49
N ALA A 65 14.15 -4.18 -4.38
CA ALA A 65 15.21 -5.13 -4.20
C ALA A 65 14.94 -6.14 -5.30
N ALA A 66 15.87 -6.22 -6.25
CA ALA A 66 15.97 -7.34 -7.13
C ALA A 66 16.06 -8.57 -6.23
N ALA A 67 14.91 -9.21 -5.98
CA ALA A 67 14.87 -10.56 -5.47
C ALA A 67 15.30 -11.42 -6.66
N HIS A 68 16.60 -11.66 -6.69
CA HIS A 68 17.28 -12.58 -7.58
C HIS A 68 17.12 -13.99 -6.98
N LEU A 69 16.42 -14.88 -7.70
CA LEU A 69 16.75 -16.28 -8.04
C LEU A 69 15.51 -16.96 -8.62
#